data_AF-A0A7Y3K4S0-F1
#
_entry.id   AF-A0A7Y3K4S0-F1
#
_cell.length_a   1.000
_cell.length_b   1.000
_cell.length_c   1.000
_cell.angle_alpha   90.00
_cell.angle_beta   90.00
_cell.angle_gamma   90.00
#
_symmetry.space_group_name_H-M   'P 1'
#
loop_
_entity.id
_entity.type
_entity.pdbx_description
1 polymer ?
#
loop_
_entity_poly.entity_id
_entity_poly.type
_entity_poly.pdbx_seq_one_letter_code
_entity_poly.pdbx_strand_id
1 'polypeptide(L)'
;MPYLAWLIGRLAITALIPLAVLPFLLQSGAVSAAAVQPTDKRLPIPTESQQRPVQEKLVQLFKAKYGPVTPFTVQRFANDMTAKYHNDTGDPLTRYVVLSMLTNLAARNWQPLDTFEAVDDLSAAYRVDKGKLDVEAAQKLMSVRPTWQMARINTPQFVYNTTYTRMMAEIPLADTAGEYKYALQMAQIAVRCAQLLQSPADLQAAEQSLHTQQMLATLWSQAKRDIAALKLKPTDPTLNLRVGLFTWLAEKKHHDGLKLLDASGLANAIRVAKLARNGPPDAAAWLHYFELLQKLAGQTKQPIYSQLITRKITKWFNNQAGNVMPAFFTTLQTASFGDANHLLTNAIAQAHNLHDPGSAAWAGKWQSQQRAMLALHRRYEAAMRQVQHNPDFRPGNAVVGQYLCLIKGQWKVGCNYLLKSGKSRLMAAARSEQAALKQKAALTQAKDALHSARQALRSAPKPKAGNAADPGLLLSVHTAKEAVAKAKAAATAAYVAAAANWWQAATRLKPPLQQRAQARAVHWYKRAYPDMSQAPANIIYRVKRFER
;
A
#
# COMPACT_ATOMS: atom_id res chain seq x y z
N MET A 1 -36.68 33.63 -10.95
CA MET A 1 -36.49 33.75 -9.49
C MET A 1 -37.53 32.92 -8.70
N PRO A 2 -37.49 31.56 -8.68
CA PRO A 2 -38.23 30.79 -7.66
C PRO A 2 -37.38 29.74 -6.90
N TYR A 3 -36.06 29.72 -7.06
CA TYR A 3 -35.18 28.73 -6.39
C TYR A 3 -34.67 29.16 -5.00
N LEU A 4 -34.81 30.45 -4.64
CA LEU A 4 -34.34 30.97 -3.34
C LEU A 4 -35.32 30.72 -2.20
N ALA A 5 -36.63 30.62 -2.49
CA ALA A 5 -37.68 30.36 -1.49
C ALA A 5 -37.72 28.90 -1.01
N TRP A 6 -37.22 27.95 -1.82
CA TRP A 6 -37.17 26.53 -1.46
C TRP A 6 -35.99 26.20 -0.52
N LEU A 7 -34.92 27.00 -0.53
CA LEU A 7 -33.72 26.73 0.28
C LEU A 7 -33.82 27.25 1.73
N ILE A 8 -34.62 28.29 1.96
CA ILE A 8 -34.78 28.92 3.30
C ILE A 8 -35.72 28.08 4.19
N GLY A 9 -36.65 27.33 3.62
CA GLY A 9 -37.60 26.50 4.37
C GLY A 9 -37.01 25.25 5.03
N ARG A 10 -35.76 24.84 4.70
CA ARG A 10 -35.15 23.61 5.22
C ARG A 10 -34.13 23.81 6.35
N LEU A 11 -33.81 25.06 6.70
CA LEU A 11 -32.88 25.38 7.79
C LEU A 11 -33.56 25.79 9.10
N ALA A 12 -34.91 25.76 9.16
CA ALA A 12 -35.68 26.23 10.31
C ALA A 12 -36.39 25.12 11.13
N ILE A 13 -36.13 23.83 10.89
CA ILE A 13 -36.86 22.71 11.55
C ILE A 13 -35.92 21.74 12.29
N THR A 14 -34.85 22.25 12.91
CA THR A 14 -34.01 21.47 13.84
C THR A 14 -33.53 22.29 15.04
N ALA A 15 -34.36 23.21 15.51
CA ALA A 15 -34.18 23.85 16.81
C ALA A 15 -35.57 24.16 17.38
N LEU A 16 -36.07 23.28 18.26
CA LEU A 16 -37.08 23.52 19.31
C LEU A 16 -37.70 22.20 19.78
N ILE A 17 -37.12 21.56 20.80
CA ILE A 17 -37.85 20.74 21.80
C ILE A 17 -37.19 21.03 23.17
N PRO A 18 -37.96 21.23 24.25
CA PRO A 18 -37.54 22.02 25.41
C PRO A 18 -36.82 21.22 26.50
N LEU A 19 -35.94 21.95 27.22
CA LEU A 19 -35.47 21.64 28.56
C LEU A 19 -36.67 21.55 29.52
N ALA A 20 -37.00 20.35 29.99
CA ALA A 20 -37.52 20.10 31.34
C ALA A 20 -37.64 18.58 31.57
N VAL A 21 -37.36 18.15 32.79
CA VAL A 21 -37.50 16.79 33.35
C VAL A 21 -36.30 15.85 33.11
N LEU A 22 -35.31 15.90 34.02
CA LEU A 22 -34.82 14.71 34.75
C LEU A 22 -33.77 15.14 35.81
N PRO A 23 -34.11 15.12 37.11
CA PRO A 23 -33.11 15.12 38.18
C PRO A 23 -33.22 13.79 38.93
N PHE A 24 -32.70 12.70 38.39
CA PHE A 24 -32.40 11.47 39.17
C PHE A 24 -31.63 10.50 38.27
N LEU A 25 -30.40 10.15 38.66
CA LEU A 25 -29.48 9.11 38.12
C LEU A 25 -28.05 9.66 37.91
N LEU A 26 -27.42 10.12 38.98
CA LEU A 26 -25.95 10.17 39.10
C LEU A 26 -25.53 9.38 40.34
N GLN A 27 -25.66 8.06 40.23
CA GLN A 27 -24.98 7.09 41.10
C GLN A 27 -24.64 5.83 40.30
N SER A 28 -24.00 6.00 39.14
CA SER A 28 -23.28 4.91 38.48
C SER A 28 -21.87 4.87 39.07
N GLY A 29 -21.67 3.98 40.04
CA GLY A 29 -20.34 3.60 40.48
C GLY A 29 -19.53 3.15 39.26
N ALA A 30 -18.38 3.77 39.06
CA ALA A 30 -17.43 3.36 38.05
C ALA A 30 -16.86 1.99 38.45
N VAL A 31 -17.53 0.91 38.04
CA VAL A 31 -16.93 -0.42 38.05
C VAL A 31 -15.85 -0.38 36.99
N SER A 32 -14.60 -0.19 37.45
CA SER A 32 -13.41 -0.30 36.62
C SER A 32 -13.41 -1.71 36.03
N ALA A 33 -13.84 -1.82 34.76
CA ALA A 33 -13.71 -3.05 33.99
C ALA A 33 -12.22 -3.33 33.85
N ALA A 34 -11.69 -4.18 34.74
CA ALA A 34 -10.36 -4.73 34.59
C ALA A 34 -10.34 -5.41 33.22
N ALA A 35 -9.60 -4.84 32.28
CA ALA A 35 -9.41 -5.42 30.96
C ALA A 35 -8.86 -6.83 31.17
N VAL A 36 -9.70 -7.84 30.91
CA VAL A 36 -9.30 -9.24 30.92
C VAL A 36 -8.20 -9.35 29.87
N GLN A 37 -6.95 -9.42 30.32
CA GLN A 37 -5.80 -9.65 29.45
C GLN A 37 -6.09 -10.95 28.69
N PRO A 38 -6.00 -10.96 27.35
CA PRO A 38 -6.24 -12.17 26.58
C PRO A 38 -5.32 -13.26 27.12
N THR A 39 -5.91 -14.35 27.62
CA THR A 39 -5.14 -15.46 28.18
C THR A 39 -4.22 -16.01 27.09
N ASP A 40 -2.91 -15.86 27.28
CA ASP A 40 -1.91 -16.34 26.34
C ASP A 40 -2.02 -17.87 26.20
N LYS A 41 -2.61 -18.30 25.08
CA LYS A 41 -2.87 -19.71 24.75
C LYS A 41 -1.61 -20.50 24.42
N ARG A 42 -0.45 -19.83 24.34
CA ARG A 42 0.82 -20.48 24.05
C ARG A 42 1.27 -21.34 25.22
N LEU A 43 1.87 -22.47 24.88
CA LEU A 43 2.34 -23.47 25.84
C LEU A 43 3.62 -22.99 26.55
N PRO A 44 3.87 -23.43 27.80
CA PRO A 44 5.14 -23.15 28.47
C PRO A 44 6.30 -23.80 27.73
N ILE A 45 7.49 -23.21 27.85
CA ILE A 45 8.72 -23.81 27.32
C ILE A 45 9.03 -25.08 28.13
N PRO A 46 9.16 -26.26 27.50
CA PRO A 46 9.57 -27.46 28.22
C PRO A 46 10.94 -27.31 28.87
N THR A 47 11.21 -27.97 29.99
CA THR A 47 12.54 -27.89 30.64
C THR A 47 13.60 -28.66 29.84
N GLU A 48 14.87 -28.29 29.98
CA GLU A 48 15.97 -28.97 29.27
C GLU A 48 16.01 -30.48 29.57
N SER A 49 15.70 -30.86 30.82
CA SER A 49 15.63 -32.27 31.25
C SER A 49 14.57 -33.08 30.49
N GLN A 50 13.46 -32.44 30.09
CA GLN A 50 12.40 -33.05 29.30
C GLN A 50 12.77 -33.09 27.81
N GLN A 51 13.45 -32.06 27.32
CA GLN A 51 13.83 -31.95 25.90
C GLN A 51 14.88 -33.00 25.50
N ARG A 52 15.89 -33.23 26.35
CA ARG A 52 17.07 -34.03 26.01
C ARG A 52 16.77 -35.47 25.58
N PRO A 53 15.95 -36.26 26.30
CA PRO A 53 15.63 -37.63 25.88
C PRO A 53 14.91 -37.69 24.52
N VAL A 54 14.01 -36.72 24.26
CA VAL A 54 13.30 -36.63 22.98
C VAL A 54 14.25 -36.26 21.85
N GLN A 55 15.14 -35.30 22.10
CA GLN A 55 16.17 -34.90 21.14
C GLN A 55 17.10 -36.07 20.81
N GLU A 56 17.56 -36.84 21.80
CA GLU A 56 18.40 -38.02 21.60
C GLU A 56 17.68 -39.08 20.76
N LYS A 57 16.42 -39.37 21.07
CA LYS A 57 15.60 -40.30 20.29
C LYS A 57 15.43 -39.85 18.84
N LEU A 58 15.17 -38.57 18.61
CA LEU A 58 15.06 -38.00 17.25
C LEU A 58 16.38 -38.08 16.49
N VAL A 59 17.52 -37.83 17.16
CA VAL A 59 18.85 -37.99 16.56
C VAL A 59 19.15 -39.45 16.23
N GLN A 60 18.77 -40.40 17.09
CA GLN A 60 18.91 -41.84 16.81
C GLN A 60 18.06 -42.26 15.60
N LEU A 61 16.79 -41.82 15.54
CA LEU A 61 15.90 -42.05 14.39
C LEU A 61 16.46 -41.44 13.11
N PHE A 62 17.03 -40.24 13.17
CA PHE A 62 17.70 -39.60 12.04
C PHE A 62 18.89 -40.41 11.55
N LYS A 63 19.81 -40.78 12.45
CA LYS A 63 20.99 -41.60 12.12
C LYS A 63 20.59 -42.93 11.47
N ALA A 64 19.56 -43.59 12.00
CA ALA A 64 19.07 -44.85 11.45
C ALA A 64 18.46 -44.69 10.05
N LYS A 65 17.72 -43.60 9.79
CA LYS A 65 16.98 -43.41 8.52
C LYS A 65 17.81 -42.80 7.39
N TYR A 66 18.79 -41.94 7.67
CA TYR A 66 19.50 -41.18 6.63
C TYR A 66 21.01 -41.41 6.59
N GLY A 67 21.58 -42.20 7.51
CA GLY A 67 23.02 -42.50 7.51
C GLY A 67 23.89 -41.29 7.90
N PRO A 68 25.05 -41.08 7.25
CA PRO A 68 25.97 -39.99 7.58
C PRO A 68 25.32 -38.60 7.50
N VAL A 69 25.73 -37.70 8.40
CA VAL A 69 25.26 -36.31 8.42
C VAL A 69 25.91 -35.55 7.26
N THR A 70 25.13 -35.27 6.23
CA THR A 70 25.51 -34.46 5.06
C THR A 70 24.49 -33.32 4.92
N PRO A 71 24.82 -32.20 4.25
CA PRO A 71 23.86 -31.13 4.01
C PRO A 71 22.55 -31.63 3.36
N PHE A 72 22.65 -32.60 2.44
CA PHE A 72 21.49 -33.20 1.77
C PHE A 72 20.65 -34.07 2.70
N THR A 73 21.27 -34.92 3.53
CA THR A 73 20.53 -35.77 4.47
C THR A 73 19.88 -34.94 5.57
N VAL A 74 20.54 -33.87 6.02
CA VAL A 74 19.93 -32.90 6.95
C VAL A 74 18.73 -32.20 6.30
N GLN A 75 18.81 -31.81 5.02
CA GLN A 75 17.67 -31.21 4.35
C GLN A 75 16.48 -32.16 4.26
N ARG A 76 16.73 -33.40 3.85
CA ARG A 76 15.66 -34.39 3.71
C ARG A 76 14.99 -34.67 5.04
N PHE A 77 15.77 -34.69 6.13
CA PHE A 77 15.20 -34.79 7.47
C PHE A 77 14.41 -33.56 7.87
N ALA A 78 14.91 -32.35 7.59
CA ALA A 78 14.16 -31.13 7.86
C ALA A 78 12.79 -31.16 7.15
N ASN A 79 12.77 -31.49 5.86
CA ASN A 79 11.54 -31.63 5.08
C ASN A 79 10.60 -32.72 5.63
N ASP A 80 11.13 -33.91 5.94
CA ASP A 80 10.33 -35.01 6.48
C ASP A 80 9.75 -34.66 7.86
N MET A 81 10.50 -33.91 8.68
CA MET A 81 10.04 -33.41 9.97
C MET A 81 8.95 -32.38 9.74
N THR A 82 9.18 -31.32 8.97
CA THR A 82 8.18 -30.30 8.63
C THR A 82 6.87 -30.92 8.11
N ALA A 83 6.96 -31.86 7.16
CA ALA A 83 5.80 -32.58 6.63
C ALA A 83 5.07 -33.42 7.69
N LYS A 84 5.79 -34.04 8.62
CA LYS A 84 5.17 -34.81 9.71
C LYS A 84 4.49 -33.89 10.73
N TYR A 85 5.10 -32.74 11.08
CA TYR A 85 4.57 -31.85 12.13
C TYR A 85 3.42 -30.96 11.68
N HIS A 86 3.36 -30.55 10.41
CA HIS A 86 2.18 -29.80 9.95
C HIS A 86 0.91 -30.66 9.89
N ASN A 87 1.06 -31.99 9.79
CA ASN A 87 -0.07 -32.92 9.68
C ASN A 87 -0.45 -33.60 10.99
N ASP A 88 0.39 -33.54 12.03
CA ASP A 88 0.20 -34.25 13.28
C ASP A 88 0.27 -33.28 14.47
N THR A 89 -0.83 -33.11 15.21
CA THR A 89 -0.92 -32.31 16.45
C THR A 89 -0.27 -33.02 17.64
N GLY A 90 0.82 -33.75 17.40
CA GLY A 90 1.45 -34.64 18.37
C GLY A 90 1.86 -33.96 19.68
N ASP A 91 2.40 -34.77 20.59
CA ASP A 91 2.88 -34.37 21.91
C ASP A 91 3.64 -33.01 21.87
N PRO A 92 3.19 -32.00 22.65
CA PRO A 92 3.79 -30.67 22.60
C PRO A 92 5.29 -30.65 22.91
N LEU A 93 5.76 -31.51 23.83
CA LEU A 93 7.20 -31.59 24.10
C LEU A 93 7.97 -31.98 22.83
N THR A 94 7.49 -33.00 22.11
CA THR A 94 8.07 -33.42 20.84
C THR A 94 8.05 -32.30 19.81
N ARG A 95 6.92 -31.60 19.64
CA ARG A 95 6.80 -30.47 18.71
C ARG A 95 7.80 -29.35 19.02
N TYR A 96 7.97 -28.98 20.29
CA TYR A 96 8.95 -27.97 20.70
C TYR A 96 10.37 -28.33 20.30
N VAL A 97 10.79 -29.57 20.62
CA VAL A 97 12.14 -30.07 20.33
C VAL A 97 12.39 -30.05 18.82
N VAL A 98 11.40 -30.42 18.03
CA VAL A 98 11.56 -30.41 16.57
C VAL A 98 11.68 -29.03 15.99
N LEU A 99 10.78 -28.11 16.33
CA LEU A 99 10.87 -26.74 15.82
C LEU A 99 12.22 -26.11 16.19
N SER A 100 12.69 -26.34 17.43
CA SER A 100 14.02 -25.92 17.88
C SER A 100 15.16 -26.57 17.08
N MET A 101 15.06 -27.86 16.75
CA MET A 101 16.03 -28.54 15.89
C MET A 101 15.98 -28.01 14.45
N LEU A 102 14.80 -27.78 13.89
CA LEU A 102 14.61 -27.25 12.54
C LEU A 102 15.24 -25.87 12.40
N THR A 103 14.99 -24.94 13.32
CA THR A 103 15.65 -23.62 13.33
C THR A 103 17.18 -23.77 13.28
N ASN A 104 17.75 -24.65 14.10
CA ASN A 104 19.20 -24.83 14.16
C ASN A 104 19.77 -25.53 12.91
N LEU A 105 19.09 -26.56 12.40
CA LEU A 105 19.53 -27.32 11.24
C LEU A 105 19.41 -26.49 9.97
N ALA A 106 18.31 -25.77 9.76
CA ALA A 106 18.13 -24.88 8.62
C ALA A 106 19.16 -23.74 8.63
N ALA A 107 19.42 -23.13 9.80
CA ALA A 107 20.42 -22.07 9.92
C ALA A 107 21.83 -22.59 9.57
N ARG A 108 22.17 -23.80 10.03
CA ARG A 108 23.46 -24.44 9.72
C ARG A 108 23.62 -24.81 8.25
N ASN A 109 22.52 -25.03 7.54
CA ASN A 109 22.51 -25.35 6.11
C ASN A 109 22.20 -24.14 5.22
N TRP A 110 22.32 -22.91 5.75
CA TRP A 110 22.14 -21.69 4.95
C TRP A 110 20.75 -21.56 4.32
N GLN A 111 19.70 -21.86 5.09
CA GLN A 111 18.30 -21.79 4.65
C GLN A 111 17.51 -20.78 5.47
N PRO A 112 17.56 -19.50 5.09
CA PRO A 112 16.95 -18.45 5.89
C PRO A 112 15.42 -18.56 5.97
N LEU A 113 14.74 -18.98 4.88
CA LEU A 113 13.28 -19.14 4.88
C LEU A 113 12.84 -20.16 5.94
N ASP A 114 13.30 -21.40 5.82
CA ASP A 114 12.97 -22.49 6.76
C ASP A 114 13.40 -22.16 8.19
N THR A 115 14.53 -21.44 8.36
CA THR A 115 15.00 -21.01 9.69
C THR A 115 13.99 -20.08 10.36
N PHE A 116 13.56 -19.03 9.67
CA PHE A 116 12.64 -18.03 10.23
C PHE A 116 11.21 -18.55 10.32
N GLU A 117 10.78 -19.42 9.41
CA GLU A 117 9.48 -20.11 9.50
C GLU A 117 9.41 -20.99 10.75
N ALA A 118 10.47 -21.75 11.06
CA ALA A 118 10.54 -22.52 12.29
C ALA A 118 10.52 -21.64 13.55
N VAL A 119 11.13 -20.44 13.52
CA VAL A 119 11.04 -19.45 14.62
C VAL A 119 9.61 -18.94 14.77
N ASP A 120 8.94 -18.61 13.67
CA ASP A 120 7.54 -18.17 13.67
C ASP A 120 6.63 -19.25 14.30
N ASP A 121 6.74 -20.49 13.84
CA ASP A 121 5.99 -21.63 14.38
C ASP A 121 6.26 -21.87 15.87
N LEU A 122 7.52 -21.76 16.30
CA LEU A 122 7.90 -21.91 17.70
C LEU A 122 7.28 -20.80 18.56
N SER A 123 7.33 -19.55 18.09
CA SER A 123 6.75 -18.40 18.80
C SER A 123 5.23 -18.35 18.82
N ALA A 124 4.59 -18.98 17.82
CA ALA A 124 3.15 -19.12 17.75
C ALA A 124 2.63 -20.21 18.71
N ALA A 125 3.39 -21.29 18.93
CA ALA A 125 2.98 -22.40 19.77
C ALA A 125 3.44 -22.27 21.24
N TYR A 126 4.58 -21.63 21.50
CA TYR A 126 5.21 -21.59 22.82
C TYR A 126 5.48 -20.15 23.30
N ARG A 127 5.55 -19.98 24.62
CA ARG A 127 5.89 -18.71 25.28
C ARG A 127 7.39 -18.40 25.20
N VAL A 128 7.92 -18.36 23.98
CA VAL A 128 9.31 -17.99 23.68
C VAL A 128 9.43 -16.51 23.33
N ASP A 129 10.61 -15.94 23.60
CA ASP A 129 10.98 -14.61 23.13
C ASP A 129 11.37 -14.68 21.65
N LYS A 130 10.42 -14.32 20.77
CA LYS A 130 10.61 -14.37 19.32
C LYS A 130 11.77 -13.48 18.88
N GLY A 131 11.87 -12.25 19.39
CA GLY A 131 12.91 -11.30 18.99
C GLY A 131 14.31 -11.83 19.29
N LYS A 132 14.48 -12.49 20.44
CA LYS A 132 15.71 -13.20 20.78
C LYS A 132 16.01 -14.34 19.80
N LEU A 133 15.02 -15.18 19.51
CA LEU A 133 15.18 -16.32 18.60
C LEU A 133 15.53 -15.89 17.17
N ASP A 134 14.91 -14.83 16.66
CA ASP A 134 15.22 -14.25 15.34
C ASP A 134 16.67 -13.76 15.28
N VAL A 135 17.15 -13.07 16.33
CA VAL A 135 18.54 -12.62 16.42
C VAL A 135 19.51 -13.80 16.46
N GLU A 136 19.24 -14.82 17.29
CA GLU A 136 20.08 -16.01 17.40
C GLU A 136 20.11 -16.80 16.07
N ALA A 137 18.97 -16.93 15.40
CA ALA A 137 18.85 -17.57 14.10
C ALA A 137 19.66 -16.82 13.03
N ALA A 138 19.50 -15.50 12.95
CA ALA A 138 20.25 -14.65 12.03
C ALA A 138 21.77 -14.72 12.30
N GLN A 139 22.20 -14.68 13.56
CA GLN A 139 23.60 -14.84 13.92
C GLN A 139 24.16 -16.21 13.51
N LYS A 140 23.39 -17.28 13.71
CA LYS A 140 23.77 -18.64 13.29
C LYS A 140 23.93 -18.73 11.77
N LEU A 141 22.98 -18.22 11.00
CA LEU A 141 23.06 -18.12 9.53
C LEU A 141 24.34 -17.41 9.09
N MET A 142 24.70 -16.31 9.75
CA MET A 142 25.88 -15.51 9.41
C MET A 142 27.21 -16.10 9.90
N SER A 143 27.17 -17.00 10.89
CA SER A 143 28.38 -17.64 11.44
C SER A 143 28.90 -18.78 10.58
N VAL A 144 28.03 -19.44 9.81
CA VAL A 144 28.42 -20.56 8.96
C VAL A 144 29.08 -20.01 7.70
N ARG A 145 30.28 -20.48 7.34
CA ARG A 145 30.88 -20.15 6.04
C ARG A 145 30.26 -21.06 4.98
N PRO A 146 29.74 -20.51 3.86
CA PRO A 146 29.15 -21.35 2.83
C PRO A 146 30.24 -22.19 2.19
N THR A 147 30.07 -23.52 2.19
CA THR A 147 30.90 -24.39 1.37
C THR A 147 30.49 -24.24 -0.10
N TRP A 148 31.36 -24.62 -1.03
CA TRP A 148 31.04 -24.59 -2.46
C TRP A 148 29.77 -25.40 -2.81
N GLN A 149 29.46 -26.46 -2.04
CA GLN A 149 28.23 -27.25 -2.18
C GLN A 149 26.99 -26.48 -1.73
N MET A 150 27.07 -25.75 -0.61
CA MET A 150 25.97 -24.91 -0.12
C MET A 150 25.70 -23.74 -1.08
N ALA A 151 26.75 -23.15 -1.65
CA ALA A 151 26.65 -22.06 -2.62
C ALA A 151 25.94 -22.47 -3.94
N ARG A 152 25.91 -23.77 -4.28
CA ARG A 152 25.16 -24.30 -5.44
C ARG A 152 23.66 -24.41 -5.19
N ILE A 153 23.25 -24.69 -3.95
CA ILE A 153 21.83 -24.87 -3.58
C ILE A 153 21.20 -23.51 -3.31
N ASN A 154 21.90 -22.67 -2.53
CA ASN A 154 21.51 -21.30 -2.25
C ASN A 154 22.68 -20.38 -2.59
N THR A 155 22.49 -19.43 -3.50
CA THR A 155 23.53 -18.42 -3.73
C THR A 155 23.73 -17.61 -2.44
N PRO A 156 24.97 -17.25 -2.05
CA PRO A 156 25.18 -16.41 -0.88
C PRO A 156 24.35 -15.11 -0.94
N GLN A 157 24.20 -14.56 -2.14
CA GLN A 157 23.32 -13.46 -2.44
C GLN A 157 21.87 -13.68 -1.97
N PHE A 158 21.28 -14.84 -2.29
CA PHE A 158 19.91 -15.18 -1.91
C PHE A 158 19.76 -15.26 -0.39
N VAL A 159 20.74 -15.87 0.29
CA VAL A 159 20.69 -16.04 1.75
C VAL A 159 20.76 -14.70 2.46
N TYR A 160 21.70 -13.86 2.06
CA TYR A 160 21.83 -12.53 2.63
C TYR A 160 20.63 -11.64 2.29
N ASN A 161 20.08 -11.69 1.07
CA ASN A 161 18.92 -10.90 0.68
C ASN A 161 17.65 -11.32 1.44
N THR A 162 17.44 -12.62 1.62
CA THR A 162 16.29 -13.13 2.38
C THR A 162 16.41 -12.79 3.85
N THR A 163 17.61 -12.98 4.43
CA THR A 163 17.90 -12.59 5.81
C THR A 163 17.67 -11.09 5.97
N TYR A 164 18.28 -10.26 5.13
CA TYR A 164 18.12 -8.81 5.09
C TYR A 164 16.65 -8.37 5.00
N THR A 165 15.89 -8.94 4.07
CA THR A 165 14.46 -8.64 3.89
C THR A 165 13.65 -8.94 5.15
N ARG A 166 13.92 -10.09 5.79
CA ARG A 166 13.27 -10.45 7.05
C ARG A 166 13.64 -9.48 8.18
N MET A 167 14.92 -9.10 8.31
CA MET A 167 15.34 -8.14 9.35
C MET A 167 14.63 -6.80 9.17
N MET A 168 14.58 -6.30 7.93
CA MET A 168 13.92 -5.04 7.61
C MET A 168 12.39 -5.10 7.82
N ALA A 169 11.77 -6.28 7.69
CA ALA A 169 10.35 -6.49 7.95
C ALA A 169 10.01 -6.64 9.44
N GLU A 170 10.90 -7.22 10.26
CA GLU A 170 10.70 -7.43 11.70
C GLU A 170 11.07 -6.23 12.56
N ILE A 171 12.00 -5.38 12.09
CA ILE A 171 12.37 -4.14 12.78
C ILE A 171 11.15 -3.29 13.19
N PRO A 172 10.15 -3.06 12.32
CA PRO A 172 8.92 -2.35 12.67
C PRO A 172 7.99 -3.06 13.69
N LEU A 173 8.15 -4.37 13.91
CA LEU A 173 7.34 -5.19 14.82
C LEU A 173 7.92 -5.19 16.24
N ALA A 174 9.25 -5.24 16.37
CA ALA A 174 9.96 -5.10 17.65
C ALA A 174 9.67 -3.74 18.34
N ASP A 175 9.35 -2.70 17.56
CA ASP A 175 8.90 -1.39 18.06
C ASP A 175 7.62 -1.46 18.91
N THR A 176 6.79 -2.50 18.75
CA THR A 176 5.49 -2.61 19.44
C THR A 176 5.59 -3.33 20.79
N ALA A 177 6.61 -4.16 20.98
CA ALA A 177 6.86 -4.89 22.23
C ALA A 177 7.81 -4.16 23.19
N GLY A 178 8.39 -3.02 22.78
CA GLY A 178 9.42 -2.32 23.56
C GLY A 178 10.78 -3.04 23.53
N GLU A 179 10.99 -3.89 22.52
CA GLU A 179 12.16 -4.77 22.37
C GLU A 179 13.20 -4.19 21.40
N TYR A 180 13.44 -2.88 21.47
CA TYR A 180 14.39 -2.16 20.62
C TYR A 180 15.81 -2.74 20.63
N LYS A 181 16.18 -3.49 21.67
CA LYS A 181 17.46 -4.22 21.74
C LYS A 181 17.59 -5.23 20.59
N TYR A 182 16.56 -6.03 20.32
CA TYR A 182 16.62 -7.05 19.26
C TYR A 182 16.55 -6.39 17.88
N ALA A 183 15.73 -5.36 17.71
CA ALA A 183 15.67 -4.57 16.47
C ALA A 183 17.05 -3.98 16.11
N LEU A 184 17.76 -3.44 17.11
CA LEU A 184 19.11 -2.92 16.95
C LEU A 184 20.11 -4.02 16.55
N GLN A 185 20.07 -5.18 17.21
CA GLN A 185 20.92 -6.32 16.86
C GLN A 185 20.63 -6.83 15.45
N MET A 186 19.36 -6.90 15.06
CA MET A 186 18.94 -7.26 13.71
C MET A 186 19.46 -6.27 12.67
N ALA A 187 19.37 -4.96 12.94
CA ALA A 187 19.91 -3.94 12.03
C ALA A 187 21.45 -4.03 11.89
N GLN A 188 22.17 -4.34 12.97
CA GLN A 188 23.62 -4.58 12.92
C GLN A 188 23.98 -5.78 12.04
N ILE A 189 23.20 -6.86 12.13
CA ILE A 189 23.39 -8.04 11.28
C ILE A 189 23.04 -7.70 9.82
N ALA A 190 22.00 -6.91 9.57
CA ALA A 190 21.63 -6.47 8.22
C ALA A 190 22.75 -5.68 7.53
N VAL A 191 23.46 -4.81 8.27
CA VAL A 191 24.66 -4.12 7.77
C VAL A 191 25.73 -5.12 7.35
N ARG A 192 26.00 -6.13 8.19
CA ARG A 192 26.98 -7.20 7.85
C ARG A 192 26.54 -7.99 6.61
N CYS A 193 25.26 -8.32 6.48
CA CYS A 193 24.73 -8.96 5.26
C CYS A 193 24.99 -8.09 4.03
N ALA A 194 24.65 -6.80 4.10
CA ALA A 194 24.83 -5.87 2.99
C ALA A 194 26.31 -5.67 2.59
N GLN A 195 27.22 -5.67 3.57
CA GLN A 195 28.67 -5.67 3.31
C GLN A 195 29.12 -6.92 2.57
N LEU A 196 28.67 -8.10 3.00
CA LEU A 196 29.00 -9.38 2.34
C LEU A 196 28.38 -9.50 0.95
N LEU A 197 27.25 -8.83 0.73
CA LEU A 197 26.59 -8.68 -0.57
C LEU A 197 27.32 -7.74 -1.53
N GLN A 198 28.25 -6.90 -1.02
CA GLN A 198 28.91 -5.84 -1.77
C GLN A 198 27.93 -4.95 -2.55
N SER A 199 26.73 -4.74 -2.00
CA SER A 199 25.67 -3.94 -2.61
C SER A 199 25.62 -2.56 -1.94
N PRO A 200 26.10 -1.49 -2.60
CA PRO A 200 26.14 -0.16 -1.99
C PRO A 200 24.75 0.36 -1.60
N ALA A 201 23.73 0.03 -2.40
CA ALA A 201 22.35 0.41 -2.12
C ALA A 201 21.80 -0.28 -0.87
N ASP A 202 22.03 -1.59 -0.72
CA ASP A 202 21.58 -2.34 0.45
C ASP A 202 22.37 -1.92 1.71
N LEU A 203 23.66 -1.61 1.56
CA LEU A 203 24.49 -1.13 2.66
C LEU A 203 24.00 0.21 3.18
N GLN A 204 23.77 1.16 2.28
CA GLN A 204 23.20 2.47 2.64
C GLN A 204 21.86 2.31 3.36
N ALA A 205 20.97 1.46 2.85
CA ALA A 205 19.68 1.20 3.48
C ALA A 205 19.80 0.52 4.86
N ALA A 206 20.73 -0.44 5.01
CA ALA A 206 21.02 -1.11 6.27
C ALA A 206 21.58 -0.14 7.32
N GLU A 207 22.51 0.73 6.94
CA GLU A 207 23.11 1.73 7.83
C GLU A 207 22.09 2.77 8.28
N GLN A 208 21.23 3.23 7.37
CA GLN A 208 20.10 4.10 7.72
C GLN A 208 19.17 3.40 8.73
N SER A 209 18.89 2.12 8.54
CA SER A 209 18.09 1.32 9.49
C SER A 209 18.80 1.20 10.84
N LEU A 210 20.09 0.89 10.87
CA LEU A 210 20.89 0.81 12.09
C LEU A 210 20.87 2.13 12.87
N HIS A 211 21.11 3.25 12.20
CA HIS A 211 21.05 4.57 12.82
C HIS A 211 19.67 4.82 13.46
N THR A 212 18.60 4.46 12.75
CA THR A 212 17.22 4.50 13.27
C THR A 212 17.06 3.71 14.56
N GLN A 213 17.56 2.48 14.58
CA GLN A 213 17.37 1.60 15.73
C GLN A 213 18.19 2.04 16.93
N GLN A 214 19.40 2.57 16.71
CA GLN A 214 20.20 3.19 17.77
C GLN A 214 19.46 4.38 18.40
N MET A 215 18.86 5.20 17.54
CA MET A 215 18.02 6.31 17.94
C MET A 215 16.83 5.83 18.77
N LEU A 216 16.02 4.92 18.25
CA LEU A 216 14.83 4.39 18.95
C LEU A 216 15.18 3.71 20.27
N ALA A 217 16.28 2.96 20.34
CA ALA A 217 16.76 2.35 21.58
C ALA A 217 17.16 3.40 22.64
N THR A 218 17.76 4.52 22.20
CA THR A 218 18.08 5.66 23.06
C THR A 218 16.81 6.32 23.59
N LEU A 219 15.85 6.58 22.70
CA LEU A 219 14.54 7.13 23.07
C LEU A 219 13.78 6.25 24.03
N TRP A 220 13.79 4.93 23.81
CA TRP A 220 13.13 3.98 24.68
C TRP A 220 13.70 3.99 26.09
N SER A 221 15.03 4.01 26.21
CA SER A 221 15.72 4.09 27.49
C SER A 221 15.36 5.38 28.24
N GLN A 222 15.23 6.49 27.51
CA GLN A 222 14.74 7.75 28.06
C GLN A 222 13.26 7.68 28.46
N ALA A 223 12.40 7.14 27.59
CA ALA A 223 10.97 7.00 27.82
C ALA A 223 10.68 6.12 29.04
N LYS A 224 11.45 5.05 29.27
CA LYS A 224 11.36 4.23 30.50
C LYS A 224 11.56 5.06 31.76
N ARG A 225 12.58 5.92 31.77
CA ARG A 225 12.84 6.84 32.89
C ARG A 225 11.71 7.86 33.05
N ASP A 226 11.26 8.45 31.94
CA ASP A 226 10.19 9.45 31.95
C ASP A 226 8.85 8.85 32.38
N ILE A 227 8.53 7.61 31.99
CA ILE A 227 7.33 6.87 32.41
C ILE A 227 7.39 6.59 33.92
N ALA A 228 8.53 6.17 34.44
CA ALA A 228 8.71 5.98 35.87
C ALA A 228 8.53 7.30 36.64
N ALA A 229 9.04 8.41 36.10
CA ALA A 229 8.85 9.74 36.67
C ALA A 229 7.39 10.23 36.58
N LEU A 230 6.66 9.94 35.49
CA LEU A 230 5.24 10.27 35.35
C LEU A 230 4.36 9.59 36.39
N LYS A 231 4.72 8.38 36.84
CA LYS A 231 4.01 7.72 37.94
C LYS A 231 4.08 8.53 39.24
N LEU A 232 5.15 9.29 39.44
CA LEU A 232 5.34 10.18 40.58
C LEU A 232 4.77 11.59 40.33
N LYS A 233 4.80 12.05 39.08
CA LYS A 233 4.38 13.40 38.66
C LYS A 233 3.48 13.34 37.41
N PRO A 234 2.22 12.90 37.53
CA PRO A 234 1.36 12.62 36.37
C PRO A 234 0.97 13.86 35.56
N THR A 235 1.08 15.05 36.15
CA THR A 235 0.73 16.33 35.50
C THR A 235 1.94 17.09 34.97
N ASP A 236 3.15 16.50 34.97
CA ASP A 236 4.34 17.18 34.45
C ASP A 236 4.22 17.37 32.93
N PRO A 237 4.17 18.62 32.45
CA PRO A 237 3.89 18.91 31.05
C PRO A 237 5.01 18.40 30.12
N THR A 238 6.26 18.42 30.60
CA THR A 238 7.43 18.04 29.81
C THR A 238 7.51 16.52 29.70
N LEU A 239 7.25 15.80 30.79
CA LEU A 239 7.19 14.35 30.78
C LEU A 239 6.03 13.84 29.91
N ASN A 240 4.85 14.43 30.03
CA ASN A 240 3.69 14.10 29.19
C ASN A 240 3.96 14.36 27.71
N LEU A 241 4.64 15.46 27.36
CA LEU A 241 5.08 15.72 25.99
C LEU A 241 6.02 14.63 25.47
N ARG A 242 7.09 14.31 26.21
CA ARG A 242 8.12 13.34 25.74
C ARG A 242 7.54 11.93 25.63
N VAL A 243 6.86 11.45 26.67
CA VAL A 243 6.25 10.11 26.64
C VAL A 243 5.14 10.07 25.59
N GLY A 244 4.32 11.12 25.49
CA GLY A 244 3.28 11.20 24.45
C GLY A 244 3.83 11.14 23.03
N LEU A 245 4.89 11.90 22.73
CA LEU A 245 5.56 11.84 21.43
C LEU A 245 6.18 10.46 21.17
N PHE A 246 6.84 9.85 22.16
CA PHE A 246 7.41 8.52 22.02
C PHE A 246 6.33 7.45 21.77
N THR A 247 5.32 7.37 22.63
CA THR A 247 4.21 6.41 22.51
C THR A 247 3.45 6.58 21.18
N TRP A 248 3.30 7.81 20.71
CA TRP A 248 2.60 8.10 19.45
C TRP A 248 3.45 7.87 18.18
N LEU A 249 4.72 8.27 18.20
CA LEU A 249 5.60 8.24 17.02
C LEU A 249 6.35 6.91 16.89
N ALA A 250 6.87 6.39 18.01
CA ALA A 250 7.71 5.19 18.05
C ALA A 250 6.89 3.92 18.30
N GLU A 251 6.09 3.86 19.37
CA GLU A 251 5.31 2.65 19.70
C GLU A 251 4.04 2.47 18.85
N LYS A 252 3.65 3.50 18.08
CA LYS A 252 2.42 3.53 17.27
C LYS A 252 1.13 3.31 18.08
N LYS A 253 1.16 3.52 19.40
CA LYS A 253 -0.03 3.49 20.27
C LYS A 253 -0.74 4.84 20.17
N HIS A 254 -1.50 5.01 19.09
CA HIS A 254 -2.03 6.30 18.68
C HIS A 254 -2.85 6.98 19.77
N HIS A 255 -3.84 6.28 20.32
CA HIS A 255 -4.74 6.84 21.31
C HIS A 255 -4.01 7.31 22.58
N ASP A 256 -3.17 6.45 23.15
CA ASP A 256 -2.50 6.72 24.43
C ASP A 256 -1.47 7.85 24.29
N GLY A 257 -0.70 7.84 23.20
CA GLY A 257 0.25 8.91 22.93
C GLY A 257 -0.44 10.26 22.74
N LEU A 258 -1.57 10.31 22.02
CA LEU A 258 -2.34 11.55 21.84
C LEU A 258 -2.98 12.04 23.14
N LYS A 259 -3.43 11.13 24.02
CA LYS A 259 -3.94 11.49 25.36
C LYS A 259 -2.85 12.15 26.23
N LEU A 260 -1.63 11.64 26.17
CA LEU A 260 -0.48 12.24 26.87
C LEU A 260 -0.08 13.59 26.26
N LEU A 261 -0.16 13.74 24.93
CA LEU A 261 0.06 15.05 24.28
C LEU A 261 -0.99 16.08 24.73
N ASP A 262 -2.26 15.70 24.85
CA ASP A 262 -3.29 16.57 25.43
C ASP A 262 -2.97 16.94 26.88
N ALA A 263 -2.59 15.95 27.69
CA ALA A 263 -2.27 16.11 29.11
C ALA A 263 -0.99 16.93 29.35
N SER A 264 -0.18 17.20 28.32
CA SER A 264 0.99 18.07 28.44
C SER A 264 0.62 19.54 28.72
N GLY A 265 -0.61 19.97 28.46
CA GLY A 265 -1.02 21.37 28.60
C GLY A 265 -0.37 22.34 27.59
N LEU A 266 0.53 21.86 26.74
CA LEU A 266 1.22 22.68 25.75
C LEU A 266 0.31 22.92 24.55
N ALA A 267 0.09 24.20 24.20
CA ALA A 267 -0.85 24.59 23.14
C ALA A 267 -0.59 23.88 21.80
N ASN A 268 0.68 23.75 21.39
CA ASN A 268 1.04 23.06 20.13
C ASN A 268 0.76 21.56 20.20
N ALA A 269 0.98 20.91 21.36
CA ALA A 269 0.78 19.48 21.54
C ALA A 269 -0.71 19.12 21.48
N ILE A 270 -1.54 19.92 22.15
CA ILE A 270 -3.01 19.81 22.11
C ILE A 270 -3.52 19.99 20.67
N ARG A 271 -3.01 20.99 19.93
CA ARG A 271 -3.40 21.21 18.52
C ARG A 271 -3.02 20.01 17.65
N VAL A 272 -1.81 19.48 17.78
CA VAL A 272 -1.38 18.27 17.07
C VAL A 272 -2.25 17.07 17.43
N ALA A 273 -2.56 16.86 18.70
CA ALA A 273 -3.39 15.74 19.13
C ALA A 273 -4.85 15.84 18.63
N LYS A 274 -5.41 17.05 18.55
CA LYS A 274 -6.73 17.28 17.92
C LYS A 274 -6.70 16.99 16.43
N LEU A 275 -5.72 17.54 15.70
CA LEU A 275 -5.59 17.32 14.25
C LEU A 275 -5.30 15.85 13.91
N ALA A 276 -4.50 15.17 14.72
CA ALA A 276 -4.19 13.75 14.53
C ALA A 276 -5.39 12.82 14.78
N ARG A 277 -6.29 13.16 15.71
CA ARG A 277 -7.53 12.41 15.97
C ARG A 277 -8.55 12.57 14.85
N ASN A 278 -8.76 13.81 14.41
CA ASN A 278 -9.83 14.14 13.48
C ASN A 278 -9.42 13.96 12.01
N GLY A 279 -8.12 13.89 11.74
CA GLY A 279 -7.58 14.04 10.41
C GLY A 279 -7.60 15.52 9.99
N PRO A 280 -6.53 16.06 9.40
CA PRO A 280 -6.55 17.37 8.80
C PRO A 280 -7.57 17.40 7.63
N PRO A 281 -8.53 18.34 7.62
CA PRO A 281 -9.65 18.35 6.67
C PRO A 281 -9.22 18.66 5.23
N ASP A 282 -8.11 19.36 5.03
CA ASP A 282 -7.61 19.78 3.73
C ASP A 282 -6.06 19.86 3.71
N ALA A 283 -5.49 20.21 2.55
CA ALA A 283 -4.05 20.32 2.36
C ALA A 283 -3.41 21.42 3.21
N ALA A 284 -4.10 22.53 3.47
CA ALA A 284 -3.59 23.62 4.29
C ALA A 284 -3.48 23.19 5.77
N ALA A 285 -4.48 22.46 6.26
CA ALA A 285 -4.47 21.88 7.59
C ALA A 285 -3.37 20.81 7.75
N TRP A 286 -3.05 20.06 6.69
CA TRP A 286 -1.89 19.15 6.68
C TRP A 286 -0.56 19.90 6.80
N LEU A 287 -0.38 21.00 6.07
CA LEU A 287 0.83 21.83 6.18
C LEU A 287 0.97 22.42 7.59
N HIS A 288 -0.12 22.99 8.11
CA HIS A 288 -0.13 23.53 9.46
C HIS A 288 0.16 22.45 10.51
N TYR A 289 -0.39 21.25 10.33
CA TYR A 289 -0.11 20.10 11.18
C TYR A 289 1.39 19.73 11.17
N PHE A 290 2.05 19.75 10.01
CA PHE A 290 3.48 19.48 9.91
C PHE A 290 4.35 20.57 10.55
N GLU A 291 3.99 21.84 10.38
CA GLU A 291 4.66 22.95 11.07
C GLU A 291 4.55 22.82 12.60
N LEU A 292 3.35 22.48 13.10
CA LEU A 292 3.14 22.27 14.53
C LEU A 292 3.98 21.10 15.07
N LEU A 293 4.11 20.02 14.30
CA LEU A 293 4.98 18.91 14.66
C LEU A 293 6.45 19.32 14.72
N GLN A 294 6.95 20.07 13.75
CA GLN A 294 8.33 20.57 13.79
C GLN A 294 8.58 21.49 14.99
N LYS A 295 7.63 22.38 15.32
CA LYS A 295 7.71 23.22 16.53
C LYS A 295 7.76 22.38 17.80
N LEU A 296 6.93 21.33 17.90
CA LEU A 296 6.96 20.40 19.03
C LEU A 296 8.27 19.65 19.14
N ALA A 297 8.84 19.21 18.02
CA ALA A 297 10.15 18.57 18.00
C ALA A 297 11.22 19.49 18.63
N GLY A 298 11.24 20.77 18.24
CA GLY A 298 12.15 21.77 18.81
C GLY A 298 11.98 21.98 20.31
N GLN A 299 10.73 21.94 20.82
CA GLN A 299 10.43 22.09 22.24
C GLN A 299 10.99 20.94 23.11
N THR A 300 11.17 19.75 22.54
CA THR A 300 11.76 18.63 23.29
C THR A 300 13.27 18.78 23.55
N LYS A 301 13.96 19.67 22.82
CA LYS A 301 15.44 19.77 22.75
C LYS A 301 16.14 18.46 22.37
N GLN A 302 15.40 17.49 21.83
CA GLN A 302 15.88 16.17 21.49
C GLN A 302 15.80 16.01 19.96
N PRO A 303 16.94 16.04 19.23
CA PRO A 303 16.97 16.09 17.77
C PRO A 303 16.28 14.88 17.12
N ILE A 304 16.22 13.78 17.86
CA ILE A 304 15.60 12.53 17.46
C ILE A 304 14.09 12.63 17.16
N TYR A 305 13.34 13.47 17.88
CA TYR A 305 11.91 13.64 17.60
C TYR A 305 11.70 14.33 16.26
N SER A 306 12.60 15.25 15.87
CA SER A 306 12.54 15.90 14.56
C SER A 306 12.69 14.86 13.44
N GLN A 307 13.63 13.93 13.59
CA GLN A 307 13.83 12.86 12.60
C GLN A 307 12.64 11.88 12.54
N LEU A 308 12.08 11.49 13.68
CA LEU A 308 10.89 10.61 13.71
C LEU A 308 9.66 11.28 13.08
N ILE A 309 9.46 12.57 13.36
CA ILE A 309 8.41 13.37 12.76
C ILE A 309 8.60 13.42 11.25
N THR A 310 9.78 13.81 10.78
CA THR A 310 10.13 13.81 9.36
C THR A 310 9.82 12.46 8.69
N ARG A 311 10.23 11.34 9.31
CA ARG A 311 9.96 10.01 8.75
C ARG A 311 8.48 9.67 8.72
N LYS A 312 7.72 10.04 9.75
CA LYS A 312 6.27 9.84 9.76
C LYS A 312 5.60 10.67 8.67
N ILE A 313 6.08 11.89 8.44
CA ILE A 313 5.65 12.77 7.34
C ILE A 313 5.97 12.11 5.99
N THR A 314 7.22 11.70 5.75
CA THR A 314 7.65 11.04 4.51
C THR A 314 6.88 9.73 4.26
N LYS A 315 6.74 8.87 5.28
CA LYS A 315 5.97 7.62 5.19
C LYS A 315 4.50 7.89 4.93
N TRP A 316 3.92 8.91 5.57
CA TRP A 316 2.55 9.34 5.28
C TRP A 316 2.44 9.78 3.82
N PHE A 317 3.32 10.65 3.32
CA PHE A 317 3.32 11.06 1.92
C PHE A 317 3.47 9.87 0.96
N ASN A 318 4.35 8.91 1.26
CA ASN A 318 4.56 7.72 0.43
C ASN A 318 3.36 6.76 0.44
N ASN A 319 2.78 6.48 1.62
CA ASN A 319 1.62 5.59 1.76
C ASN A 319 0.36 6.24 1.16
N GLN A 320 0.23 7.55 1.34
CA GLN A 320 -0.88 8.31 0.80
C GLN A 320 -0.66 8.68 -0.68
N ALA A 321 0.52 8.46 -1.26
CA ALA A 321 0.74 8.63 -2.69
C ALA A 321 -0.13 7.68 -3.53
N GLY A 322 -0.74 6.64 -2.96
CA GLY A 322 -1.78 5.85 -3.62
C GLY A 322 -3.19 6.48 -3.56
N ASN A 323 -3.57 7.05 -2.41
CA ASN A 323 -4.96 7.41 -2.09
C ASN A 323 -5.22 8.92 -1.93
N VAL A 324 -4.24 9.68 -1.44
CA VAL A 324 -4.24 11.14 -1.47
C VAL A 324 -3.78 11.64 -2.83
N MET A 325 -3.11 10.86 -3.68
CA MET A 325 -2.77 11.36 -5.01
C MET A 325 -3.98 11.81 -5.83
N PRO A 326 -5.13 11.12 -5.84
CA PRO A 326 -6.36 11.68 -6.41
C PRO A 326 -6.81 12.99 -5.75
N ALA A 327 -6.70 13.14 -4.43
CA ALA A 327 -7.08 14.37 -3.70
C ALA A 327 -6.08 15.51 -3.89
N PHE A 328 -4.77 15.23 -3.86
CA PHE A 328 -3.66 16.12 -4.24
C PHE A 328 -3.74 16.45 -5.72
N PHE A 329 -4.08 15.51 -6.62
CA PHE A 329 -4.36 15.79 -8.03
C PHE A 329 -5.62 16.63 -8.20
N THR A 330 -6.67 16.39 -7.43
CA THR A 330 -7.90 17.18 -7.46
C THR A 330 -7.59 18.58 -6.94
N THR A 331 -6.79 18.70 -5.88
CA THR A 331 -6.29 19.96 -5.33
C THR A 331 -5.32 20.63 -6.31
N LEU A 332 -4.49 19.91 -7.06
CA LEU A 332 -3.62 20.46 -8.11
C LEU A 332 -4.37 20.80 -9.40
N GLN A 333 -5.51 20.16 -9.65
CA GLN A 333 -6.41 20.43 -10.77
C GLN A 333 -7.34 21.61 -10.47
N THR A 334 -7.57 21.92 -9.20
CA THR A 334 -8.44 23.01 -8.70
C THR A 334 -7.65 24.21 -8.17
N ALA A 335 -6.48 24.00 -7.56
CA ALA A 335 -5.53 25.04 -7.21
C ALA A 335 -4.84 25.57 -8.45
N SER A 336 -4.33 26.80 -8.34
CA SER A 336 -3.50 27.35 -9.39
C SER A 336 -2.23 26.51 -9.55
N PHE A 337 -1.75 26.35 -10.78
CA PHE A 337 -0.45 25.71 -11.03
C PHE A 337 0.71 26.41 -10.28
N GLY A 338 0.52 27.65 -9.80
CA GLY A 338 1.48 28.39 -8.99
C GLY A 338 1.66 27.78 -7.60
N ASP A 339 0.56 27.55 -6.88
CA ASP A 339 0.56 27.02 -5.50
C ASP A 339 1.21 25.64 -5.45
N ALA A 340 0.85 24.80 -6.43
CA ALA A 340 1.43 23.48 -6.67
C ALA A 340 2.96 23.50 -6.73
N ASN A 341 3.51 24.40 -7.56
CA ASN A 341 4.95 24.49 -7.78
C ASN A 341 5.65 25.06 -6.55
N HIS A 342 5.03 26.00 -5.83
CA HIS A 342 5.57 26.53 -4.57
C HIS A 342 5.68 25.44 -3.50
N LEU A 343 4.63 24.62 -3.31
CA LEU A 343 4.66 23.51 -2.37
C LEU A 343 5.75 22.49 -2.68
N LEU A 344 5.94 22.14 -3.96
CA LEU A 344 7.00 21.22 -4.37
C LEU A 344 8.41 21.82 -4.19
N THR A 345 8.58 23.13 -4.43
CA THR A 345 9.85 23.82 -4.14
C THR A 345 10.17 23.75 -2.65
N ASN A 346 9.20 24.01 -1.78
CA ASN A 346 9.39 23.94 -0.33
C ASN A 346 9.68 22.51 0.13
N ALA A 347 9.00 21.51 -0.45
CA ALA A 347 9.27 20.10 -0.16
C ALA A 347 10.69 19.67 -0.55
N ILE A 348 11.19 20.13 -1.71
CA ILE A 348 12.58 19.89 -2.14
C ILE A 348 13.57 20.52 -1.16
N ALA A 349 13.37 21.80 -0.82
CA ALA A 349 14.24 22.51 0.12
C ALA A 349 14.26 21.82 1.50
N GLN A 350 13.09 21.43 2.00
CA GLN A 350 12.98 20.72 3.27
C GLN A 350 13.66 19.34 3.20
N ALA A 351 13.51 18.59 2.11
CA ALA A 351 14.17 17.30 1.95
C ALA A 351 15.70 17.43 1.91
N HIS A 352 16.24 18.49 1.28
CA HIS A 352 17.68 18.79 1.33
C HIS A 352 18.15 19.14 2.75
N ASN A 353 17.40 19.98 3.47
CA ASN A 353 17.72 20.32 4.87
C ASN A 353 17.72 19.10 5.81
N LEU A 354 16.96 18.07 5.45
CA LEU A 354 16.86 16.82 6.19
C LEU A 354 17.85 15.74 5.72
N HIS A 355 18.70 16.04 4.75
CA HIS A 355 19.59 15.09 4.08
C HIS A 355 18.86 13.84 3.57
N ASP A 356 17.64 14.01 3.04
CA ASP A 356 16.83 12.94 2.46
C ASP A 356 16.83 13.06 0.92
N PRO A 357 17.83 12.49 0.22
CA PRO A 357 17.94 12.58 -1.23
C PRO A 357 16.78 11.87 -1.96
N GLY A 358 16.15 10.88 -1.32
CA GLY A 358 15.02 10.14 -1.90
C GLY A 358 13.78 11.03 -2.02
N SER A 359 13.43 11.72 -0.93
CA SER A 359 12.32 12.69 -0.93
C SER A 359 12.60 13.89 -1.84
N ALA A 360 13.84 14.39 -1.87
CA ALA A 360 14.23 15.49 -2.76
C ALA A 360 14.10 15.09 -4.25
N ALA A 361 14.60 13.92 -4.63
CA ALA A 361 14.49 13.40 -5.99
C ALA A 361 13.03 13.15 -6.38
N TRP A 362 12.22 12.62 -5.46
CA TRP A 362 10.79 12.42 -5.67
C TRP A 362 10.06 13.75 -5.91
N ALA A 363 10.27 14.75 -5.04
CA ALA A 363 9.64 16.05 -5.16
C ALA A 363 10.11 16.80 -6.42
N GLY A 364 11.39 16.70 -6.77
CA GLY A 364 11.96 17.22 -8.01
C GLY A 364 11.33 16.61 -9.26
N LYS A 365 11.15 15.29 -9.28
CA LYS A 365 10.42 14.60 -10.37
C LYS A 365 9.00 15.15 -10.50
N TRP A 366 8.26 15.33 -9.41
CA TRP A 366 6.92 15.93 -9.43
C TRP A 366 6.91 17.37 -9.90
N GLN A 367 7.88 18.18 -9.47
CA GLN A 367 8.02 19.56 -9.89
C GLN A 367 8.22 19.65 -11.40
N SER A 368 9.05 18.78 -11.97
CA SER A 368 9.25 18.69 -13.42
C SER A 368 7.95 18.37 -14.18
N GLN A 369 7.13 17.46 -13.63
CA GLN A 369 5.85 17.10 -14.21
C GLN A 369 4.83 18.24 -14.12
N GLN A 370 4.79 18.95 -12.98
CA GLN A 370 3.95 20.14 -12.80
C GLN A 370 4.30 21.24 -13.80
N ARG A 371 5.59 21.55 -13.96
CA ARG A 371 6.05 22.53 -14.95
C ARG A 371 5.65 22.13 -16.37
N ALA A 372 5.73 20.85 -16.72
CA ALA A 372 5.28 20.35 -18.02
C ALA A 372 3.75 20.52 -18.21
N MET A 373 2.95 20.27 -17.18
CA MET A 373 1.49 20.48 -17.22
C MET A 373 1.11 21.96 -17.32
N LEU A 374 1.78 22.84 -16.57
CA LEU A 374 1.62 24.29 -16.66
C LEU A 374 2.01 24.81 -18.05
N ALA A 375 3.12 24.35 -18.60
CA ALA A 375 3.53 24.70 -19.95
C ALA A 375 2.48 24.28 -20.99
N LEU A 376 1.89 23.09 -20.85
CA LEU A 376 0.80 22.66 -21.72
C LEU A 376 -0.47 23.49 -21.52
N HIS A 377 -0.79 23.88 -20.28
CA HIS A 377 -1.94 24.74 -19.97
C HIS A 377 -1.82 26.12 -20.64
N ARG A 378 -0.66 26.78 -20.52
CA ARG A 378 -0.41 28.07 -21.21
C ARG A 378 -0.56 27.94 -22.72
N ARG A 379 -0.04 26.85 -23.30
CA ARG A 379 -0.21 26.53 -24.73
C ARG A 379 -1.68 26.29 -25.08
N TYR A 380 -2.43 25.63 -24.21
CA TYR A 380 -3.86 25.41 -24.36
C TYR A 380 -4.63 26.73 -24.41
N GLU A 381 -4.37 27.67 -23.51
CA GLU A 381 -5.05 28.98 -23.50
C GLU A 381 -4.76 29.78 -24.77
N ALA A 382 -3.51 29.78 -25.24
CA ALA A 382 -3.15 30.39 -26.52
C ALA A 382 -3.84 29.70 -27.71
N ALA A 383 -3.82 28.36 -27.74
CA ALA A 383 -4.45 27.56 -28.80
C ALA A 383 -5.98 27.71 -28.82
N MET A 384 -6.63 27.82 -27.66
CA MET A 384 -8.07 28.03 -27.57
C MET A 384 -8.49 29.34 -28.22
N ARG A 385 -7.75 30.44 -27.99
CA ARG A 385 -8.00 31.72 -28.66
C ARG A 385 -7.93 31.60 -30.18
N GLN A 386 -6.92 30.89 -30.69
CA GLN A 386 -6.76 30.66 -32.13
C GLN A 386 -7.90 29.80 -32.71
N VAL A 387 -8.30 28.75 -32.00
CA VAL A 387 -9.38 27.84 -32.41
C VAL A 387 -10.75 28.52 -32.34
N GLN A 388 -10.95 29.48 -31.43
CA GLN A 388 -12.16 30.30 -31.39
C GLN A 388 -12.31 31.16 -32.66
N HIS A 389 -11.22 31.76 -33.15
CA HIS A 389 -11.25 32.54 -34.40
C HIS A 389 -11.23 31.67 -35.66
N ASN A 390 -10.54 30.53 -35.62
CA ASN A 390 -10.45 29.58 -36.72
C ASN A 390 -10.65 28.13 -36.20
N PRO A 391 -11.89 27.62 -36.21
CA PRO A 391 -12.21 26.28 -35.70
C PRO A 391 -11.47 25.12 -36.36
N ASP A 392 -10.89 25.33 -37.55
CA ASP A 392 -10.14 24.33 -38.31
C ASP A 392 -8.61 24.51 -38.21
N PHE A 393 -8.14 25.41 -37.33
CA PHE A 393 -6.72 25.59 -37.05
C PHE A 393 -6.10 24.33 -36.42
N ARG A 394 -5.54 23.47 -37.29
CA ARG A 394 -5.04 22.12 -36.94
C ARG A 394 -4.04 22.09 -35.77
N PRO A 395 -3.01 22.96 -35.71
CA PRO A 395 -2.07 22.96 -34.58
C PRO A 395 -2.75 23.29 -33.24
N GLY A 396 -3.69 24.24 -33.24
CA GLY A 396 -4.45 24.61 -32.04
C GLY A 396 -5.35 23.46 -31.59
N ASN A 397 -6.08 22.85 -32.52
CA ASN A 397 -6.91 21.67 -32.25
C ASN A 397 -6.09 20.50 -31.65
N ALA A 398 -4.83 20.32 -32.07
CA ALA A 398 -3.93 19.33 -31.49
C ALA A 398 -3.65 19.60 -30.00
N VAL A 399 -3.28 20.85 -29.67
CA VAL A 399 -2.95 21.25 -28.29
C VAL A 399 -4.19 21.22 -27.40
N VAL A 400 -5.32 21.73 -27.90
CA VAL A 400 -6.60 21.73 -27.19
C VAL A 400 -7.04 20.30 -26.89
N GLY A 401 -7.06 19.43 -27.89
CA GLY A 401 -7.44 18.04 -27.71
C GLY A 401 -6.51 17.28 -26.76
N GLN A 402 -5.19 17.52 -26.85
CA GLN A 402 -4.21 16.91 -25.95
C GLN A 402 -4.44 17.33 -24.49
N TYR A 403 -4.65 18.62 -24.23
CA TYR A 403 -4.90 19.12 -22.87
C TYR A 403 -6.22 18.59 -22.31
N LEU A 404 -7.31 18.66 -23.08
CA LEU A 404 -8.62 18.20 -22.63
C LEU A 404 -8.64 16.70 -22.33
N CYS A 405 -8.02 15.87 -23.17
CA CYS A 405 -7.92 14.43 -22.95
C CYS A 405 -6.99 14.10 -21.77
N LEU A 406 -5.75 14.59 -21.79
CA LEU A 406 -4.69 14.07 -20.92
C LEU A 406 -4.56 14.79 -19.58
N ILE A 407 -5.01 16.05 -19.48
CA ILE A 407 -4.98 16.84 -18.23
C ILE A 407 -6.36 16.88 -17.57
N LYS A 408 -7.39 17.26 -18.33
CA LYS A 408 -8.76 17.41 -17.80
C LYS A 408 -9.57 16.11 -17.79
N GLY A 409 -9.12 15.05 -18.47
CA GLY A 409 -9.85 13.78 -18.56
C GLY A 409 -11.16 13.86 -19.35
N GLN A 410 -11.37 14.94 -20.11
CA GLN A 410 -12.57 15.18 -20.90
C GLN A 410 -12.45 14.52 -22.28
N TRP A 411 -12.30 13.20 -22.30
CA TRP A 411 -11.99 12.41 -23.50
C TRP A 411 -12.93 12.66 -24.66
N LYS A 412 -14.25 12.73 -24.43
CA LYS A 412 -15.25 12.96 -25.48
C LYS A 412 -15.01 14.29 -26.21
N VAL A 413 -14.81 15.38 -25.47
CA VAL A 413 -14.58 16.71 -26.04
C VAL A 413 -13.19 16.78 -26.66
N GLY A 414 -12.16 16.32 -25.94
CA GLY A 414 -10.79 16.35 -26.43
C GLY A 414 -10.57 15.52 -27.68
N CYS A 415 -11.21 14.34 -27.82
CA CYS A 415 -11.13 13.54 -29.04
C CYS A 415 -11.69 14.25 -30.27
N ASN A 416 -12.75 15.06 -30.12
CA ASN A 416 -13.29 15.85 -31.24
C ASN A 416 -12.28 16.87 -31.74
N TYR A 417 -11.54 17.53 -30.85
CA TYR A 417 -10.44 18.42 -31.21
C TYR A 417 -9.27 17.65 -31.84
N LEU A 418 -8.87 16.50 -31.27
CA LEU A 418 -7.81 15.67 -31.82
C LEU A 418 -8.11 15.18 -33.24
N LEU A 419 -9.39 14.94 -33.59
CA LEU A 419 -9.77 14.56 -34.96
C LEU A 419 -9.56 15.66 -35.98
N LYS A 420 -9.64 16.93 -35.56
CA LYS A 420 -9.34 18.10 -36.39
C LYS A 420 -7.85 18.46 -36.42
N SER A 421 -7.01 17.78 -35.64
CA SER A 421 -5.58 18.13 -35.49
C SER A 421 -4.68 17.76 -36.67
N GLY A 422 -5.21 17.05 -37.69
CA GLY A 422 -4.43 16.54 -38.81
C GLY A 422 -3.63 15.27 -38.48
N LYS A 423 -2.56 14.98 -39.22
CA LYS A 423 -1.80 13.71 -39.18
C LYS A 423 -0.97 13.51 -37.90
N SER A 424 -1.63 13.38 -36.75
CA SER A 424 -0.98 13.06 -35.47
C SER A 424 -1.34 11.66 -34.99
N ARG A 425 -0.46 11.03 -34.20
CA ARG A 425 -0.78 9.74 -33.54
C ARG A 425 -1.97 9.87 -32.58
N LEU A 426 -2.15 11.04 -31.98
CA LEU A 426 -3.31 11.34 -31.13
C LEU A 426 -4.61 11.41 -31.94
N MET A 427 -4.58 11.88 -33.19
CA MET A 427 -5.72 11.80 -34.11
C MET A 427 -6.08 10.33 -34.38
N ALA A 428 -5.09 9.48 -34.67
CA ALA A 428 -5.32 8.05 -34.91
C ALA A 428 -5.94 7.36 -33.67
N ALA A 429 -5.42 7.66 -32.48
CA ALA A 429 -6.00 7.17 -31.22
C ALA A 429 -7.44 7.65 -31.01
N ALA A 430 -7.72 8.94 -31.23
CA ALA A 430 -9.06 9.52 -31.12
C ALA A 430 -10.04 8.90 -32.14
N ARG A 431 -9.60 8.63 -33.38
CA ARG A 431 -10.41 7.97 -34.41
C ARG A 431 -10.78 6.54 -34.03
N SER A 432 -9.82 5.75 -33.56
CA SER A 432 -10.11 4.39 -33.07
C SER A 432 -10.99 4.40 -31.84
N GLU A 433 -10.84 5.38 -30.96
CA GLU A 433 -11.74 5.55 -29.82
C GLU A 433 -13.18 5.86 -30.24
N GLN A 434 -13.39 6.75 -31.23
CA GLN A 434 -14.73 6.98 -31.77
C GLN A 434 -15.32 5.73 -32.43
N ALA A 435 -14.51 4.94 -33.16
CA ALA A 435 -14.94 3.67 -33.71
C ALA A 435 -15.36 2.69 -32.61
N ALA A 436 -14.57 2.57 -31.54
CA ALA A 436 -14.90 1.77 -30.35
C ALA A 436 -16.22 2.20 -29.69
N LEU A 437 -16.47 3.51 -29.57
CA LEU A 437 -17.73 4.03 -29.02
C LEU A 437 -18.93 3.70 -29.92
N LYS A 438 -18.79 3.77 -31.25
CA LYS A 438 -19.83 3.34 -32.19
C LYS A 438 -20.14 1.85 -32.06
N GLN A 439 -19.10 1.00 -31.99
CA GLN A 439 -19.30 -0.45 -31.81
C GLN A 439 -19.91 -0.79 -30.44
N LYS A 440 -19.58 -0.03 -29.39
CA LYS A 440 -20.25 -0.15 -28.08
C LYS A 440 -21.75 0.15 -28.18
N ALA A 441 -22.13 1.20 -28.90
CA ALA A 441 -23.54 1.55 -29.11
C ALA A 441 -24.27 0.43 -29.87
N ALA A 442 -23.67 -0.10 -30.95
CA ALA A 442 -24.23 -1.24 -31.70
C ALA A 442 -24.40 -2.50 -30.84
N LEU A 443 -23.43 -2.82 -29.97
CA LEU A 443 -23.55 -3.93 -29.02
C LEU A 443 -24.68 -3.70 -27.99
N THR A 444 -24.90 -2.45 -27.57
CA THR A 444 -26.00 -2.12 -26.65
C THR A 444 -27.33 -2.34 -27.33
N GLN A 445 -27.52 -1.80 -28.54
CA GLN A 445 -28.72 -1.99 -29.35
C GLN A 445 -29.01 -3.48 -29.62
N ALA A 446 -27.99 -4.29 -29.93
CA ALA A 446 -28.16 -5.72 -30.13
C ALA A 446 -28.63 -6.44 -28.85
N LYS A 447 -28.12 -6.03 -27.68
CA LYS A 447 -28.56 -6.58 -26.39
C LYS A 447 -30.00 -6.22 -26.06
N ASP A 448 -30.40 -4.99 -26.35
CA ASP A 448 -31.76 -4.50 -26.13
C ASP A 448 -32.75 -5.25 -27.05
N ALA A 449 -32.36 -5.52 -28.30
CA ALA A 449 -33.13 -6.37 -29.21
C ALA A 449 -33.26 -7.81 -28.70
N LEU A 450 -32.19 -8.41 -28.18
CA LEU A 450 -32.23 -9.75 -27.57
C LEU A 450 -33.12 -9.77 -26.32
N HIS A 451 -33.08 -8.73 -25.49
CA HIS A 451 -33.94 -8.62 -24.33
C HIS A 451 -35.42 -8.57 -24.75
N SER A 452 -35.74 -7.73 -25.74
CA SER A 452 -37.09 -7.59 -26.30
C SER A 452 -37.61 -8.90 -26.90
N ALA A 453 -36.78 -9.61 -27.68
CA ALA A 453 -37.15 -10.91 -28.26
C ALA A 453 -37.43 -11.97 -27.18
N ARG A 454 -36.64 -11.99 -26.09
CA ARG A 454 -36.88 -12.88 -24.94
C ARG A 454 -38.15 -12.51 -24.19
N GLN A 455 -38.45 -11.22 -24.06
CA GLN A 455 -39.68 -10.77 -23.43
C GLN A 455 -40.90 -11.18 -24.25
N ALA A 456 -40.86 -11.02 -25.58
CA ALA A 456 -41.91 -11.46 -26.49
C ALA A 456 -42.16 -12.98 -26.40
N LEU A 457 -41.09 -13.78 -26.38
CA LEU A 457 -41.18 -15.23 -26.19
C LEU A 457 -41.81 -15.61 -24.83
N ARG A 458 -41.54 -14.85 -23.76
CA ARG A 458 -42.11 -15.09 -22.42
C ARG A 458 -43.57 -14.67 -22.32
N SER A 459 -43.98 -13.61 -23.02
CA SER A 459 -45.35 -13.11 -23.02
C SER A 459 -46.27 -13.89 -23.97
N ALA A 460 -45.72 -14.72 -24.85
CA ALA A 460 -46.51 -15.56 -25.74
C ALA A 460 -47.42 -16.51 -24.94
N PRO A 461 -48.66 -16.76 -25.38
CA PRO A 461 -49.55 -17.71 -24.74
C PRO A 461 -48.86 -19.07 -24.59
N LYS A 462 -49.01 -19.71 -23.43
CA LYS A 462 -48.49 -21.07 -23.25
C LYS A 462 -49.12 -21.97 -24.32
N PRO A 463 -48.33 -22.72 -25.11
CA PRO A 463 -48.90 -23.61 -26.09
C PRO A 463 -49.80 -24.64 -25.39
N LYS A 464 -50.94 -24.97 -26.00
CA LYS A 464 -51.79 -26.08 -25.55
C LYS A 464 -50.93 -27.36 -25.50
N ALA A 465 -51.17 -28.22 -24.51
CA ALA A 465 -50.42 -29.47 -24.35
C ALA A 465 -50.33 -30.22 -25.69
N GLY A 466 -49.10 -30.39 -26.19
CA GLY A 466 -48.82 -31.01 -27.49
C GLY A 466 -48.32 -30.06 -28.59
N ASN A 467 -48.51 -28.74 -28.46
CA ASN A 467 -48.01 -27.78 -29.44
C ASN A 467 -46.62 -27.24 -29.05
N ALA A 468 -45.72 -27.12 -30.03
CA ALA A 468 -44.42 -26.47 -29.84
C ALA A 468 -44.60 -24.95 -29.63
N ALA A 469 -43.60 -24.31 -29.01
CA ALA A 469 -43.53 -22.85 -28.96
C ALA A 469 -43.45 -22.27 -30.39
N ASP A 470 -44.00 -21.07 -30.60
CA ASP A 470 -44.00 -20.39 -31.91
C ASP A 470 -42.58 -20.37 -32.53
N PRO A 471 -42.35 -21.09 -33.64
CA PRO A 471 -41.06 -21.16 -34.31
C PRO A 471 -40.50 -19.78 -34.69
N GLY A 472 -41.37 -18.81 -34.99
CA GLY A 472 -40.98 -17.44 -35.32
C GLY A 472 -40.36 -16.69 -34.13
N LEU A 473 -40.91 -16.88 -32.93
CA LEU A 473 -40.35 -16.29 -31.71
C LEU A 473 -39.02 -16.93 -31.33
N LEU A 474 -38.88 -18.25 -31.49
CA LEU A 474 -37.62 -18.95 -31.28
C LEU A 474 -36.54 -18.48 -32.26
N LEU A 475 -36.90 -18.33 -33.54
CA LEU A 475 -36.02 -17.79 -34.58
C LEU A 475 -35.59 -16.36 -34.23
N SER A 476 -36.51 -15.50 -33.78
CA SER A 476 -36.20 -14.12 -33.39
C SER A 476 -35.16 -14.04 -32.25
N VAL A 477 -35.28 -14.91 -31.24
CA VAL A 477 -34.31 -14.99 -30.14
C VAL A 477 -32.97 -15.49 -30.62
N HIS A 478 -32.96 -16.47 -31.55
CA HIS A 478 -31.73 -16.99 -32.14
C HIS A 478 -30.99 -15.91 -32.94
N THR A 479 -31.68 -15.24 -33.88
CA THR A 479 -31.12 -14.14 -34.67
C THR A 479 -30.59 -13.01 -33.78
N ALA A 480 -31.31 -12.65 -32.71
CA ALA A 480 -30.84 -11.63 -31.78
C ALA A 480 -29.59 -12.07 -30.98
N LYS A 481 -29.46 -13.36 -30.63
CA LYS A 481 -28.24 -13.91 -30.01
C LYS A 481 -27.04 -13.81 -30.96
N GLU A 482 -27.22 -14.17 -32.22
CA GLU A 482 -26.18 -14.06 -33.25
C GLU A 482 -25.74 -12.61 -33.45
N ALA A 483 -26.69 -11.67 -33.53
CA ALA A 483 -26.41 -10.24 -33.61
C ALA A 483 -25.59 -9.74 -32.41
N VAL A 484 -25.92 -10.18 -31.19
CA VAL A 484 -25.13 -9.86 -29.99
C VAL A 484 -23.72 -10.43 -30.08
N ALA A 485 -23.55 -11.68 -30.53
CA ALA A 485 -22.24 -12.31 -30.67
C ALA A 485 -21.37 -11.55 -31.68
N LYS A 486 -21.92 -11.23 -32.86
CA LYS A 486 -21.24 -10.45 -33.91
C LYS A 486 -20.88 -9.04 -33.43
N ALA A 487 -21.81 -8.34 -32.80
CA ALA A 487 -21.56 -7.00 -32.26
C ALA A 487 -20.53 -7.02 -31.12
N LYS A 488 -20.52 -8.08 -30.30
CA LYS A 488 -19.52 -8.26 -29.23
C LYS A 488 -18.13 -8.43 -29.81
N ALA A 489 -17.96 -9.30 -30.82
CA ALA A 489 -16.68 -9.50 -31.50
C ALA A 489 -16.17 -8.20 -32.14
N ALA A 490 -17.04 -7.46 -32.84
CA ALA A 490 -16.70 -6.18 -33.44
C ALA A 490 -16.31 -5.12 -32.40
N ALA A 491 -17.02 -5.04 -31.27
CA ALA A 491 -16.70 -4.16 -30.16
C ALA A 491 -15.35 -4.51 -29.53
N THR A 492 -15.07 -5.80 -29.27
CA THR A 492 -13.79 -6.26 -28.74
C THR A 492 -12.64 -5.86 -29.67
N ALA A 493 -12.75 -6.11 -30.98
CA ALA A 493 -11.73 -5.70 -31.96
C ALA A 493 -11.48 -4.18 -31.95
N ALA A 494 -12.56 -3.38 -31.90
CA ALA A 494 -12.45 -1.93 -31.85
C ALA A 494 -11.82 -1.41 -30.53
N TYR A 495 -12.12 -2.05 -29.40
CA TYR A 495 -11.48 -1.75 -28.11
C TYR A 495 -9.98 -2.04 -28.13
N VAL A 496 -9.56 -3.18 -28.70
CA VAL A 496 -8.14 -3.53 -28.85
C VAL A 496 -7.43 -2.50 -29.74
N ALA A 497 -8.05 -2.09 -30.86
CA ALA A 497 -7.49 -1.08 -31.74
C ALA A 497 -7.36 0.29 -31.06
N ALA A 498 -8.38 0.73 -30.32
CA ALA A 498 -8.33 1.97 -29.54
C ALA A 498 -7.21 1.92 -28.48
N ALA A 499 -7.09 0.81 -27.75
CA ALA A 499 -6.04 0.61 -26.76
C ALA A 499 -4.64 0.66 -27.38
N ALA A 500 -4.42 -0.05 -28.49
CA ALA A 500 -3.15 -0.10 -29.19
C ALA A 500 -2.72 1.30 -29.68
N ASN A 501 -3.64 2.07 -30.26
CA ASN A 501 -3.33 3.41 -30.77
C ASN A 501 -3.06 4.42 -29.64
N TRP A 502 -3.78 4.35 -28.52
CA TRP A 502 -3.45 5.15 -27.33
C TRP A 502 -2.09 4.78 -26.74
N TRP A 503 -1.76 3.49 -26.69
CA TRP A 503 -0.46 3.03 -26.21
C TRP A 503 0.68 3.51 -27.12
N GLN A 504 0.50 3.43 -28.44
CA GLN A 504 1.46 3.93 -29.42
C GLN A 504 1.60 5.46 -29.37
N ALA A 505 0.51 6.21 -29.20
CA ALA A 505 0.57 7.65 -29.01
C ALA A 505 1.37 8.01 -27.75
N ALA A 506 1.19 7.26 -26.66
CA ALA A 506 1.89 7.49 -25.40
C ALA A 506 3.42 7.42 -25.53
N THR A 507 3.96 6.57 -26.42
CA THR A 507 5.42 6.43 -26.62
C THR A 507 6.15 7.71 -27.06
N ARG A 508 5.42 8.70 -27.61
CA ARG A 508 5.99 10.00 -28.03
C ARG A 508 5.73 11.11 -27.02
N LEU A 509 4.95 10.84 -25.98
CA LEU A 509 4.65 11.80 -24.94
C LEU A 509 5.71 11.70 -23.84
N LYS A 510 5.99 12.83 -23.18
CA LYS A 510 6.79 12.87 -21.96
C LYS A 510 5.88 12.67 -20.74
N PRO A 511 6.39 12.16 -19.61
CA PRO A 511 5.66 12.21 -18.34
C PRO A 511 5.25 13.66 -17.99
N PRO A 512 4.06 13.88 -17.40
CA PRO A 512 3.07 12.89 -16.97
C PRO A 512 2.07 12.48 -18.08
N LEU A 513 2.10 13.13 -19.25
CA LEU A 513 1.14 12.89 -20.34
C LEU A 513 1.20 11.47 -20.89
N GLN A 514 2.40 10.89 -20.93
CA GLN A 514 2.62 9.49 -21.30
C GLN A 514 1.80 8.53 -20.43
N GLN A 515 1.85 8.70 -19.10
CA GLN A 515 1.13 7.84 -18.16
C GLN A 515 -0.37 7.97 -18.33
N ARG A 516 -0.88 9.19 -18.58
CA ARG A 516 -2.32 9.43 -18.82
C ARG A 516 -2.82 8.76 -20.11
N ALA A 517 -2.02 8.79 -21.17
CA ALA A 517 -2.35 8.08 -22.41
C ALA A 517 -2.27 6.55 -22.24
N GLN A 518 -1.28 6.04 -21.49
CA GLN A 518 -1.19 4.62 -21.13
C GLN A 518 -2.38 4.16 -20.27
N ALA A 519 -2.81 4.97 -19.29
CA ALA A 519 -3.99 4.72 -18.49
C ALA A 519 -5.25 4.58 -19.37
N ARG A 520 -5.38 5.44 -20.40
CA ARG A 520 -6.49 5.35 -21.37
C ARG A 520 -6.41 4.08 -22.21
N ALA A 521 -5.22 3.67 -22.61
CA ALA A 521 -5.03 2.40 -23.30
C ALA A 521 -5.40 1.20 -22.41
N VAL A 522 -4.98 1.17 -21.15
CA VAL A 522 -5.37 0.14 -20.17
C VAL A 522 -6.89 0.08 -19.99
N HIS A 523 -7.56 1.24 -19.91
CA HIS A 523 -9.02 1.30 -19.86
C HIS A 523 -9.67 0.54 -21.03
N TRP A 524 -9.18 0.74 -22.25
CA TRP A 524 -9.71 0.05 -23.43
C TRP A 524 -9.34 -1.44 -23.46
N TYR A 525 -8.15 -1.83 -23.01
CA TYR A 525 -7.79 -3.25 -22.86
C TYR A 525 -8.69 -3.99 -21.88
N LYS A 526 -8.97 -3.40 -20.70
CA LYS A 526 -9.89 -3.99 -19.71
C LYS A 526 -11.33 -4.07 -20.22
N ARG A 527 -11.74 -3.18 -21.13
CA ARG A 527 -13.04 -3.26 -21.81
C ARG A 527 -13.08 -4.38 -22.84
N ALA A 528 -11.98 -4.62 -23.55
CA ALA A 528 -11.85 -5.74 -24.49
C ALA A 528 -11.82 -7.10 -23.78
N TYR A 529 -11.14 -7.17 -22.63
CA TYR A 529 -10.95 -8.39 -21.84
C TYR A 529 -11.36 -8.14 -20.39
N PRO A 530 -12.67 -8.30 -20.06
CA PRO A 530 -13.15 -8.17 -18.68
C PRO A 530 -12.47 -9.18 -17.75
N ASP A 531 -12.23 -10.38 -18.25
CA ASP A 531 -11.35 -11.37 -17.64
C ASP A 531 -9.97 -11.29 -18.30
N MET A 532 -9.01 -10.72 -17.57
CA MET A 532 -7.65 -10.50 -18.07
C MET A 532 -6.90 -11.82 -18.32
N SER A 533 -7.36 -12.97 -17.80
CA SER A 533 -6.74 -14.27 -18.11
C SER A 533 -6.93 -14.69 -19.57
N GLN A 534 -7.96 -14.17 -20.23
CA GLN A 534 -8.26 -14.42 -21.64
C GLN A 534 -7.51 -13.48 -22.60
N ALA A 535 -6.82 -12.47 -22.07
CA ALA A 535 -6.08 -11.52 -22.88
C ALA A 535 -4.76 -12.13 -23.40
N PRO A 536 -4.31 -11.76 -24.61
CA PRO A 536 -2.97 -12.08 -25.07
C PRO A 536 -1.88 -11.68 -24.06
N ALA A 537 -0.84 -12.51 -23.91
CA ALA A 537 0.22 -12.33 -22.89
C ALA A 537 0.89 -10.94 -22.95
N ASN A 538 1.07 -10.39 -24.14
CA ASN A 538 1.63 -9.04 -24.33
C ASN A 538 0.72 -7.92 -23.78
N ILE A 539 -0.61 -8.10 -23.82
CA ILE A 539 -1.58 -7.18 -23.24
C ILE A 539 -1.58 -7.33 -21.71
N ILE A 540 -1.58 -8.57 -21.20
CA ILE A 540 -1.45 -8.84 -19.75
C ILE A 540 -0.20 -8.15 -19.20
N TYR A 541 0.94 -8.33 -19.86
CA TYR A 541 2.20 -7.70 -19.47
C TYR A 541 2.10 -6.18 -19.46
N ARG A 542 1.53 -5.55 -20.49
CA ARG A 542 1.36 -4.08 -20.56
C ARG A 542 0.49 -3.54 -19.43
N VAL A 543 -0.64 -4.20 -19.15
CA VAL A 543 -1.56 -3.81 -18.07
C VAL A 543 -0.89 -3.98 -16.72
N LYS A 544 -0.33 -5.17 -16.44
CA LYS A 544 0.37 -5.45 -15.16
C LYS A 544 1.57 -4.54 -14.95
N ARG A 545 2.30 -4.16 -16.01
CA ARG A 545 3.44 -3.23 -15.92
C ARG A 545 2.99 -1.80 -15.64
N PHE A 546 1.82 -1.38 -16.12
CA PHE A 546 1.29 -0.05 -15.84
C PHE A 546 0.69 0.07 -14.42
N GLU A 547 0.15 -1.02 -13.89
CA GLU A 547 -0.44 -1.07 -12.55
C GLU A 547 0.58 -1.20 -11.41
N ARG A 548 1.80 -1.65 -11.72
CA ARG A 548 2.96 -1.58 -10.82
C ARG A 548 3.59 -0.20 -10.90
#